data_AF-A0A5K1E3L1-F1
#
_entry.id   AF-A0A5K1E3L1-F1
#
_cell.length_a   1.000
_cell.length_b   1.000
_cell.length_c   1.000
_cell.angle_alpha   90.00
_cell.angle_beta   90.00
_cell.angle_gamma   90.00
#
_symmetry.space_group_name_H-M   'P 1'
#
loop_
_entity.id
_entity.type
_entity.pdbx_description
1 polymer ?
#
loop_
_entity_poly.entity_id
_entity_poly.type
_entity_poly.pdbx_seq_one_letter_code
_entity_poly.pdbx_strand_id
1 'polypeptide(L)' 'VIVTFGLNALAGRQKTSDGLWNGPWDSSNARDFVQYTVLKGYNIDSWEF' A
#
# COMPACT_ATOMS: atom_id res chain seq x y z
N VAL A 1 4.52 10.67 -15.16
CA VAL A 1 4.97 9.42 -14.52
C VAL A 1 3.72 8.63 -14.20
N ILE A 2 3.67 7.35 -14.57
CA ILE A 2 2.60 6.43 -14.16
C ILE A 2 3.06 5.86 -12.81
N VAL A 3 2.27 6.08 -11.76
CA VAL A 3 2.59 5.60 -10.41
C VAL A 3 1.63 4.48 -10.06
N THR A 4 2.20 3.31 -9.74
CA THR A 4 1.50 2.16 -9.19
C THR A 4 1.97 1.95 -7.76
N PHE A 5 1.03 1.73 -6.84
CA PHE A 5 1.36 1.39 -5.46
C PHE A 5 1.06 -0.07 -5.17
N GLY A 6 2.07 -0.81 -4.71
CA GLY A 6 1.88 -2.11 -4.08
C GLY A 6 1.40 -1.94 -2.64
N LEU A 7 0.23 -2.49 -2.32
CA LEU A 7 -0.36 -2.45 -0.98
C LEU A 7 0.19 -3.55 -0.05
N ASN A 8 1.28 -4.20 -0.44
CA ASN A 8 1.80 -5.39 0.24
C ASN A 8 2.59 -5.06 1.51
N ALA A 9 3.14 -3.85 1.55
CA ALA A 9 4.02 -3.32 2.59
C ALA A 9 3.34 -2.23 3.44
N LEU A 10 2.05 -2.42 3.74
CA LEU A 10 1.26 -1.51 4.57
C LEU A 10 1.65 -1.58 6.06
N ALA A 11 1.23 -0.60 6.84
CA ALA A 11 1.63 -0.48 8.24
C ALA A 11 1.22 -1.74 9.03
N GLY A 12 2.13 -2.24 9.87
CA GLY A 12 1.96 -3.50 10.59
C GLY A 12 2.38 -4.75 9.82
N ARG A 13 2.61 -4.65 8.50
CA ARG A 13 3.26 -5.71 7.71
C ARG A 13 4.76 -5.69 7.98
N GLN A 14 5.38 -6.86 8.03
CA GLN A 14 6.80 -7.01 8.29
C GLN A 14 7.48 -7.72 7.13
N LYS A 15 8.63 -7.20 6.72
CA LYS A 15 9.45 -7.83 5.69
C LYS A 15 10.18 -9.03 6.28
N THR A 16 9.97 -10.21 5.71
CA THR A 16 10.65 -11.44 6.10
C THR A 16 11.97 -11.60 5.34
N SER A 17 12.80 -12.55 5.79
CA SER A 17 14.14 -12.80 5.25
C SER A 17 14.12 -13.28 3.78
N ASP A 18 13.02 -13.84 3.33
CA ASP A 18 12.72 -14.22 1.94
C ASP A 18 12.28 -13.02 1.07
N GLY A 19 12.19 -11.82 1.64
CA GLY A 19 11.82 -10.59 0.94
C GLY A 19 10.31 -10.35 0.81
N LEU A 20 9.47 -11.26 1.30
CA LEU A 20 8.02 -11.12 1.31
C LEU A 20 7.57 -10.20 2.46
N TRP A 21 6.37 -9.65 2.33
CA TRP A 21 5.73 -8.88 3.40
C TRP A 21 4.63 -9.72 4.03
N ASN A 22 4.79 -10.02 5.31
CA ASN A 22 3.90 -10.89 6.08
C ASN A 22 3.25 -10.13 7.25
N GLY A 23 2.31 -10.78 7.92
CA GLY A 23 1.47 -10.20 8.97
C GLY A 23 0.01 -10.02 8.54
N PRO A 24 -0.90 -9.77 9.48
CA PRO A 24 -2.32 -9.67 9.18
C PRO A 24 -2.61 -8.54 8.18
N TRP A 25 -3.56 -8.78 7.28
CA TRP A 25 -4.08 -7.73 6.41
C TRP A 25 -5.02 -6.83 7.20
N ASP A 26 -4.77 -5.52 7.14
CA ASP A 26 -5.69 -4.50 7.66
C ASP A 26 -6.19 -3.64 6.49
N SER A 27 -7.44 -3.86 6.09
CA SER A 27 -8.09 -3.10 5.03
C SER A 27 -8.26 -1.62 5.37
N SER A 28 -8.30 -1.25 6.65
CA SER A 28 -8.40 0.15 7.08
C SER A 28 -7.12 0.89 6.73
N ASN A 29 -5.96 0.25 6.92
CA ASN A 29 -4.68 0.84 6.55
C ASN A 29 -4.55 1.08 5.04
N ALA A 30 -5.01 0.12 4.22
CA ALA A 30 -5.05 0.27 2.76
C ALA A 30 -5.96 1.44 2.34
N ARG A 31 -7.16 1.51 2.93
CA ARG A 31 -8.13 2.58 2.68
C ARG A 31 -7.56 3.95 3.03
N ASP A 32 -6.97 4.08 4.21
CA ASP A 32 -6.42 5.35 4.69
C ASP A 32 -5.27 5.83 3.79
N PHE A 33 -4.42 4.89 3.34
CA PHE A 33 -3.35 5.19 2.38
C PHE A 33 -3.90 5.68 1.04
N VAL A 34 -4.87 4.96 0.44
CA VAL A 34 -5.51 5.39 -0.82
C VAL A 34 -6.14 6.78 -0.65
N GLN A 35 -6.90 6.99 0.42
CA GLN A 35 -7.52 8.28 0.72
C GLN A 35 -6.48 9.40 0.85
N TYR A 36 -5.38 9.16 1.56
CA TYR A 36 -4.28 10.12 1.66
C TYR A 36 -3.71 10.49 0.30
N THR A 37 -3.45 9.52 -0.58
CA THR A 37 -2.88 9.79 -1.91
C THR A 37 -3.82 10.62 -2.78
N VAL A 38 -5.13 10.33 -2.72
CA VAL A 38 -6.17 11.11 -3.41
C VAL A 38 -6.23 12.54 -2.86
N LEU A 39 -6.22 12.71 -1.54
CA LEU A 39 -6.25 14.04 -0.91
C LEU A 39 -5.01 14.88 -1.21
N LYS A 40 -3.86 14.24 -1.43
CA LYS A 40 -2.63 14.92 -1.87
C LYS A 40 -2.61 15.27 -3.35
N GLY A 41 -3.61 14.83 -4.12
CA GLY A 41 -3.68 15.06 -5.57
C GLY A 41 -2.61 14.28 -6.33
N TYR A 42 -2.11 13.17 -5.78
CA TYR A 42 -1.19 12.31 -6.52
C TYR A 42 -1.95 11.59 -7.62
N ASN A 43 -1.40 11.65 -8.83
CA ASN A 43 -2.00 10.97 -9.98
C ASN A 43 -1.54 9.51 -9.98
N ILE A 44 -2.32 8.67 -9.29
CA ILE A 44 -2.09 7.23 -9.18
C ILE A 44 -2.90 6.52 -10.25
N ASP A 45 -2.22 5.66 -11.00
CA ASP A 45 -2.83 4.91 -12.10
C ASP A 45 -3.46 3.61 -11.60
N SER A 46 -2.78 2.94 -10.67
CA SER A 46 -3.19 1.61 -10.20
C SER A 46 -2.68 1.30 -8.80
N TRP A 47 -3.38 0.37 -8.14
CA TRP A 47 -2.99 -0.26 -6.89
C TRP A 47 -2.98 -1.76 -7.08
N GLU A 48 -1.93 -2.43 -6.59
CA GLU A 48 -1.79 -3.88 -6.67
C GLU A 48 -1.64 -4.48 -5.27
N PHE A 49 -2.15 -5.70 -5.10
CA PHE A 49 -1.98 -6.53 -3.91
C PHE A 49 -1.43 -7.90 -4.34
#